data_AF-A0A6C0KY72-F1
#
_entry.id   AF-A0A6C0KY72-F1
#
_cell.length_a   1.000
_cell.length_b   1.000
_cell.length_c   1.000
_cell.angle_alpha   90.00
_cell.angle_beta   90.00
_cell.angle_gamma   90.00
#
_symmetry.space_group_name_H-M   'P 1'
#
loop_
_entity.id
_entity.type
_entity.pdbx_description
1 polymer ?
#
loop_
_entity_poly.entity_id
_entity_poly.type
_entity_poly.pdbx_seq_one_letter_code
_entity_poly.pdbx_strand_id
1 'polypeptide(L)'
;MPTIYDYSDPHTVYKKAQKYLGKNVLISFSDKPTKKFMVFNPHTNKWIHFGLMGYQDFTKHKDQKRRENYLRRTQNMKGEWRNNKYSANNLSRNILW
;
A
#
# COMPACT_ATOMS: atom_id res chain seq x y z
N MET A 1 17.02 0.29 15.21
CA MET A 1 15.56 0.09 15.12
C MET A 1 15.18 -0.13 13.66
N PRO A 2 14.31 -1.10 13.34
CA PRO A 2 13.91 -1.33 11.95
C PRO A 2 13.20 -0.10 11.38
N THR A 3 13.54 0.25 10.15
CA THR A 3 12.98 1.39 9.42
C THR A 3 12.11 0.92 8.26
N ILE A 4 11.34 1.82 7.66
CA ILE A 4 10.51 1.47 6.49
C ILE A 4 11.35 0.96 5.31
N TYR A 5 12.60 1.40 5.19
CA TYR A 5 13.52 1.00 4.13
C TYR A 5 13.94 -0.48 4.22
N ASP A 6 13.76 -1.12 5.38
CA ASP A 6 13.98 -2.56 5.55
C ASP A 6 12.86 -3.38 4.90
N TYR A 7 11.67 -2.77 4.71
CA TYR A 7 10.43 -3.44 4.36
C TYR A 7 9.80 -3.01 3.04
N SER A 8 10.16 -1.85 2.51
CA SER A 8 9.60 -1.26 1.28
C SER A 8 10.66 -0.46 0.53
N ASP A 9 10.41 -0.19 -0.75
CA ASP A 9 11.11 0.83 -1.53
C ASP A 9 10.19 2.06 -1.71
N PRO A 10 10.32 3.10 -0.85
CA PRO A 10 9.43 4.27 -0.88
C PRO A 10 9.38 4.99 -2.23
N HIS A 11 10.48 5.04 -2.97
CA HIS A 11 10.52 5.69 -4.28
C HIS A 11 9.61 5.00 -5.28
N THR A 12 9.70 3.66 -5.33
CA THR A 12 8.79 2.85 -6.16
C THR A 12 7.34 2.98 -5.69
N VAL A 13 7.10 3.02 -4.39
CA VAL A 13 5.74 3.19 -3.83
C VAL A 13 5.13 4.52 -4.26
N TYR A 14 5.85 5.63 -4.16
CA TYR A 14 5.34 6.95 -4.57
C TYR A 14 5.04 7.01 -6.07
N LYS A 15 5.94 6.48 -6.92
CA LYS A 15 5.70 6.38 -8.36
C LYS A 15 4.46 5.56 -8.70
N LYS A 16 4.29 4.41 -8.04
CA LYS A 16 3.11 3.55 -8.23
C LYS A 16 1.83 4.22 -7.75
N ALA A 17 1.87 4.92 -6.62
CA ALA A 17 0.72 5.67 -6.10
C ALA A 17 0.29 6.77 -7.07
N GLN A 18 1.24 7.58 -7.57
CA GLN A 18 0.96 8.62 -8.56
C GLN A 18 0.41 8.04 -9.87
N LYS A 19 0.94 6.90 -10.32
CA LYS A 19 0.42 6.19 -11.50
C LYS A 19 -1.02 5.70 -11.31
N TYR A 20 -1.35 5.21 -10.12
CA TYR A 20 -2.63 4.56 -9.84
C TYR A 20 -3.75 5.52 -9.43
N LEU A 21 -3.43 6.55 -8.64
CA LEU A 21 -4.37 7.50 -8.05
C LEU A 21 -4.31 8.89 -8.69
N GLY A 22 -3.27 9.18 -9.49
CA GLY A 22 -3.05 10.48 -10.12
C GLY A 22 -1.85 11.22 -9.54
N LYS A 23 -1.23 12.10 -10.35
CA LYS A 23 0.01 12.80 -10.01
C LYS A 23 -0.08 13.66 -8.73
N ASN A 24 -1.27 14.19 -8.43
CA ASN A 24 -1.52 15.08 -7.29
C ASN A 24 -1.89 14.32 -6.01
N VAL A 25 -1.76 13.00 -5.99
CA VAL A 25 -2.07 12.21 -4.79
C VAL A 25 -1.16 12.60 -3.64
N LEU A 26 -1.75 12.89 -2.47
CA LEU A 26 -1.00 13.09 -1.24
C LEU A 26 -0.71 11.73 -0.60
N ILE A 27 0.56 11.32 -0.64
CA ILE A 27 1.05 10.08 -0.05
C ILE A 27 2.28 10.40 0.81
N SER A 28 2.37 9.77 1.99
CA SER A 28 3.50 9.92 2.90
C SER A 28 3.71 8.64 3.70
N PHE A 29 4.75 8.62 4.54
CA PHE A 29 4.87 7.62 5.60
C PHE A 29 3.71 7.75 6.59
N SER A 30 3.25 6.61 7.10
CA SER A 30 2.20 6.60 8.11
C SER A 30 2.74 7.06 9.47
N ASP A 31 1.95 7.85 10.19
CA ASP A 31 2.17 8.17 11.61
C ASP A 31 1.86 6.99 12.56
N LYS A 32 1.03 6.02 12.12
CA LYS A 32 0.77 4.79 12.86
C LYS A 32 1.97 3.84 12.81
N PRO A 33 2.52 3.40 13.95
CA PRO A 33 3.74 2.58 14.01
C PRO A 33 3.58 1.19 13.36
N THR A 34 2.34 0.70 13.25
CA THR A 34 2.02 -0.59 12.63
C THR A 34 1.87 -0.49 11.11
N LYS A 35 1.85 0.71 10.54
CA LYS A 35 1.56 0.93 9.12
C LYS A 35 2.74 1.57 8.41
N LYS A 36 2.86 1.29 7.12
CA LYS A 36 3.98 1.78 6.29
C LYS A 36 3.69 3.16 5.71
N PHE A 37 2.59 3.26 4.98
CA PHE A 37 2.24 4.45 4.21
C PHE A 37 0.82 4.90 4.53
N MET A 38 0.54 6.16 4.23
CA MET A 38 -0.81 6.71 4.25
C MET A 38 -1.07 7.56 3.01
N VAL A 39 -2.32 7.53 2.55
CA VAL A 39 -2.78 8.33 1.41
C VAL A 39 -4.01 9.14 1.81
N PHE A 40 -4.07 10.39 1.37
CA PHE A 40 -5.26 11.22 1.61
C PHE A 40 -6.36 10.85 0.62
N ASN A 41 -7.56 10.57 1.14
CA ASN A 41 -8.75 10.36 0.33
C ASN A 41 -9.53 11.67 0.20
N PRO A 42 -9.53 12.33 -0.98
CA PRO A 42 -10.17 13.63 -1.18
C PRO A 42 -11.71 13.55 -1.13
N HIS A 43 -12.31 12.37 -1.31
CA HIS A 43 -13.76 12.21 -1.25
C HIS A 43 -14.30 12.19 0.18
N THR A 44 -13.45 11.85 1.15
CA THR A 44 -13.85 11.70 2.56
C THR A 44 -13.05 12.59 3.51
N ASN A 45 -12.05 13.31 3.01
CA ASN A 45 -11.10 14.11 3.77
C ASN A 45 -10.41 13.32 4.90
N LYS A 46 -10.08 12.05 4.64
CA LYS A 46 -9.44 11.15 5.62
C LYS A 46 -8.15 10.55 5.08
N TRP A 47 -7.18 10.35 5.98
CA TRP A 47 -5.97 9.58 5.71
C TRP A 47 -6.26 8.08 5.84
N ILE A 48 -5.87 7.33 4.81
CA ILE A 48 -5.99 5.87 4.76
C ILE A 48 -4.60 5.27 4.92
N HIS A 49 -4.39 4.55 6.02
CA HIS A 49 -3.11 3.93 6.35
C HIS A 49 -3.08 2.48 5.84
N PHE A 50 -2.01 2.09 5.15
CA PHE A 50 -1.88 0.78 4.51
C PHE A 50 -0.44 0.26 4.52
N GLY A 51 -0.30 -1.04 4.23
CA GLY A 51 0.94 -1.79 4.43
C GLY A 51 1.23 -2.06 5.90
N LEU A 52 1.66 -3.27 6.24
CA LEU A 52 2.02 -3.66 7.61
C LEU A 52 3.54 -3.50 7.81
N MET A 53 3.96 -2.84 8.88
CA MET A 53 5.38 -2.81 9.29
C MET A 53 5.87 -4.21 9.71
N GLY A 54 7.17 -4.48 9.59
CA GLY A 54 7.75 -5.78 9.96
C GLY A 54 7.82 -6.81 8.82
N TYR A 55 7.14 -6.57 7.69
CA TYR A 55 7.13 -7.50 6.56
C TYR A 55 7.55 -6.82 5.26
N GLN A 56 8.44 -7.44 4.49
CA GLN A 56 8.77 -6.95 3.16
C GLN A 56 7.58 -7.09 2.19
N ASP A 57 7.34 -6.06 1.39
CA ASP A 57 6.44 -6.13 0.23
C ASP A 57 7.21 -6.26 -1.09
N PHE A 58 6.48 -6.41 -2.20
CA PHE A 58 7.08 -6.69 -3.50
C PHE A 58 8.01 -5.56 -3.97
N THR A 59 7.77 -4.31 -3.55
CA THR A 59 8.68 -3.21 -3.88
C THR A 59 10.07 -3.40 -3.29
N LYS A 60 10.19 -4.15 -2.18
CA LYS A 60 11.45 -4.50 -1.52
C LYS A 60 12.01 -5.86 -1.95
N HIS A 61 11.23 -6.94 -1.81
CA HIS A 61 11.79 -8.30 -1.96
C HIS A 61 11.79 -8.84 -3.39
N LYS A 62 10.99 -8.28 -4.31
CA LYS A 62 10.88 -8.66 -5.74
C LYS A 62 10.53 -10.14 -6.06
N ASP A 63 10.31 -10.98 -5.07
CA ASP A 63 9.75 -12.35 -5.21
C ASP A 63 8.32 -12.37 -5.79
N GLN A 64 8.18 -12.95 -6.98
CA GLN A 64 6.93 -13.07 -7.73
C GLN A 64 5.93 -14.05 -7.07
N LYS A 65 6.41 -15.18 -6.53
CA LYS A 65 5.56 -16.18 -5.87
C LYS A 65 4.91 -15.60 -4.61
N ARG A 66 5.66 -14.83 -3.82
CA ARG A 66 5.12 -14.10 -2.65
C ARG A 66 4.03 -13.11 -3.06
N ARG A 67 4.22 -12.40 -4.17
CA ARG A 67 3.24 -11.47 -4.73
C ARG A 67 1.96 -12.19 -5.16
N GLU A 68 2.07 -13.24 -5.95
CA GLU A 68 0.92 -14.04 -6.39
C GLU A 68 0.14 -14.62 -5.20
N ASN A 69 0.86 -15.15 -4.21
CA ASN A 69 0.23 -15.67 -2.99
C ASN A 69 -0.52 -14.57 -2.21
N TYR A 70 0.06 -13.38 -2.10
CA TYR A 70 -0.61 -12.23 -1.47
C TYR A 70 -1.87 -11.83 -2.23
N LEU A 71 -1.78 -11.70 -3.56
CA LEU A 71 -2.91 -11.33 -4.42
C LEU A 71 -4.01 -12.40 -4.38
N ARG A 72 -3.68 -13.69 -4.39
CA ARG A 72 -4.68 -14.76 -4.27
C ARG A 72 -5.40 -14.71 -2.92
N ARG A 73 -4.66 -14.60 -1.82
CA ARG A 73 -5.25 -14.53 -0.46
C ARG A 73 -6.17 -13.33 -0.27
N THR A 74 -5.78 -12.17 -0.79
CA THR A 74 -6.52 -10.92 -0.57
C THR A 74 -7.66 -10.69 -1.56
N GLN A 75 -7.79 -11.53 -2.59
CA GLN A 75 -8.83 -11.43 -3.62
C GLN A 75 -10.25 -11.76 -3.09
N ASN A 76 -10.35 -12.58 -2.05
CA ASN A 76 -11.64 -13.01 -1.51
C ASN A 76 -11.95 -12.39 -0.14
N MET A 77 -11.22 -11.33 0.24
CA MET A 77 -11.52 -10.58 1.45
C MET A 77 -12.88 -9.88 1.33
N LYS A 78 -13.70 -9.97 2.39
CA LYS A 78 -15.00 -9.31 2.50
C LYS A 78 -14.87 -7.78 2.45
N GLY A 79 -15.91 -7.12 1.96
CA GLY A 79 -16.04 -5.66 1.92
C GLY A 79 -15.75 -5.02 0.57
N GLU A 80 -16.09 -3.73 0.46
CA GLU A 80 -16.07 -2.93 -0.76
C GLU A 80 -14.66 -2.45 -1.16
N TRP A 81 -13.68 -3.35 -1.29
CA TRP A 81 -12.32 -2.94 -1.65
C TRP A 81 -12.07 -2.90 -3.16
N ARG A 82 -12.80 -3.70 -3.95
CA ARG A 82 -12.60 -3.79 -5.41
C ARG A 82 -12.90 -2.47 -6.10
N ASN A 83 -14.01 -1.83 -5.71
CA ASN A 83 -14.47 -0.57 -6.28
C ASN A 83 -13.97 0.66 -5.50
N ASN A 84 -13.45 0.47 -4.27
CA ASN A 84 -12.88 1.56 -3.48
C ASN A 84 -11.35 1.61 -3.60
N LYS A 85 -10.86 2.49 -4.48
CA LYS A 85 -9.42 2.76 -4.67
C LYS A 85 -8.70 3.20 -3.38
N TYR A 86 -9.42 3.79 -2.45
CA TYR A 86 -8.92 4.27 -1.16
C TYR A 86 -9.20 3.28 -0.01
N SER A 87 -9.42 2.00 -0.30
CA SER A 87 -9.41 0.95 0.73
C SER A 87 -8.00 0.42 0.96
N ALA A 88 -7.66 0.06 2.20
CA ALA A 88 -6.31 -0.41 2.54
C ALA A 88 -5.88 -1.66 1.74
N ASN A 89 -6.81 -2.56 1.42
CA ASN A 89 -6.53 -3.75 0.59
C ASN A 89 -6.26 -3.35 -0.86
N ASN A 90 -7.09 -2.48 -1.45
CA ASN A 90 -6.89 -2.01 -2.82
C ASN A 90 -5.54 -1.29 -2.98
N LEU A 91 -5.21 -0.39 -2.05
CA LEU A 91 -3.93 0.32 -2.02
C LEU A 91 -2.76 -0.66 -1.90
N SER A 92 -2.84 -1.63 -0.98
CA SER A 92 -1.76 -2.62 -0.80
C SER A 92 -1.56 -3.46 -2.06
N ARG A 93 -2.64 -3.95 -2.68
CA ARG A 93 -2.59 -4.77 -3.90
C ARG A 93 -2.03 -4.02 -5.11
N ASN A 94 -2.36 -2.75 -5.29
CA ASN A 94 -1.94 -2.00 -6.48
C ASN A 94 -0.58 -1.30 -6.32
N ILE A 95 -0.24 -0.89 -5.10
CA ILE A 95 0.94 -0.07 -4.82
C ILE A 95 2.09 -0.92 -4.23
N LEU A 96 1.81 -1.82 -3.28
CA LEU A 96 2.85 -2.58 -2.57
C LEU A 96 3.15 -3.94 -3.21
N TRP A 97 2.17 -4.58 -3.85
CA TRP A 97 2.26 -5.94 -4.39
C TRP A 97 2.15 -5.96 -5.92
#